data_AF-W4RRG8-F1
#
_entry.id   AF-W4RRG8-F1
#
_cell.length_a   1.000
_cell.length_b   1.000
_cell.length_c   1.000
_cell.angle_alpha   90.00
_cell.angle_beta   90.00
_cell.angle_gamma   90.00
#
_symmetry.space_group_name_H-M   'P 1'
#
loop_
_entity.id
_entity.type
_entity.pdbx_description
1 polymer ?
#
loop_
_entity_poly.entity_id
_entity_poly.type
_entity_poly.pdbx_seq_one_letter_code
_entity_poly.pdbx_strand_id
1 'polypeptide(L)'
;MDKFNELVSTQMQTMEKLLYLQSELERCQEIEKQLDVLKQSAELEDLRIEIDRKKQDLKEIYQMFEKQTEEVIHTYQQLAVSFR
;
A
#
# COMPACT_ATOMS: atom_id res chain seq x y z
N MET A 1 -21.36 -9.64 20.06
CA MET A 1 -21.95 -8.65 19.13
C MET A 1 -21.18 -7.33 19.19
N ASP A 2 -20.83 -6.82 20.37
CA ASP A 2 -20.16 -5.52 20.50
C ASP A 2 -18.80 -5.43 19.77
N LYS A 3 -17.95 -6.45 19.92
CA LYS A 3 -16.64 -6.52 19.22
C LYS A 3 -16.77 -6.59 17.70
N PHE A 4 -17.85 -7.16 17.18
CA PHE A 4 -18.12 -7.20 15.73
C PHE A 4 -18.52 -5.81 15.21
N ASN A 5 -19.39 -5.11 15.93
CA ASN A 5 -19.81 -3.75 15.57
C ASN A 5 -18.65 -2.75 15.63
N GLU A 6 -17.74 -2.90 16.60
CA GLU A 6 -16.53 -2.08 16.73
C GLU A 6 -15.56 -2.30 15.55
N LEU A 7 -15.38 -3.56 15.12
CA LEU A 7 -14.57 -3.91 13.96
C LEU A 7 -15.16 -3.35 12.66
N VAL A 8 -16.48 -3.45 12.46
CA VAL A 8 -17.15 -2.87 11.28
C VAL A 8 -17.01 -1.35 11.26
N SER A 9 -17.17 -0.68 12.40
CA SER A 9 -16.99 0.78 12.49
C SER A 9 -15.55 1.20 12.15
N THR A 10 -14.57 0.47 12.68
CA THR A 10 -13.14 0.70 12.37
C THR A 10 -12.83 0.46 10.90
N GLN A 11 -13.47 -0.55 10.30
CA GLN A 11 -13.30 -0.88 8.88
C GLN A 11 -13.89 0.21 7.98
N MET A 12 -15.06 0.77 8.32
CA MET A 12 -15.64 1.91 7.59
C MET A 12 -14.77 3.17 7.66
N GLN A 13 -14.22 3.48 8.84
CA GLN A 13 -13.27 4.59 8.99
C GLN A 13 -11.98 4.39 8.18
N THR A 14 -11.54 3.13 8.04
CA THR A 14 -10.40 2.78 7.20
C THR A 14 -10.74 2.95 5.72
N MET A 15 -11.96 2.60 5.31
CA MET A 15 -12.44 2.74 3.93
C MET A 15 -12.57 4.22 3.52
N GLU A 16 -13.03 5.10 4.41
CA GLU A 16 -13.07 6.55 4.15
C GLU A 16 -11.66 7.12 3.90
N LYS A 17 -10.68 6.71 4.71
CA LYS A 17 -9.27 7.09 4.51
C LYS A 17 -8.72 6.56 3.19
N LEU A 18 -9.10 5.35 2.81
CA LEU A 18 -8.68 4.73 1.55
C LEU A 18 -9.23 5.49 0.34
N LEU A 19 -10.53 5.83 0.35
CA LEU A 19 -11.17 6.59 -0.72
C LEU A 19 -10.58 8.00 -0.85
N TYR A 20 -10.30 8.66 0.27
CA TYR A 20 -9.62 9.95 0.28
C TYR A 20 -8.23 9.85 -0.36
N LEU A 21 -7.41 8.89 0.07
CA LEU A 21 -6.08 8.67 -0.50
C LEU A 21 -6.13 8.32 -1.99
N GLN A 22 -7.15 7.57 -2.42
CA GLN A 22 -7.34 7.25 -3.83
C GLN A 22 -7.69 8.50 -4.66
N SER A 23 -8.57 9.37 -4.17
CA SER A 23 -8.87 10.64 -4.85
C SER A 23 -7.66 11.56 -4.95
N GLU A 24 -6.83 11.61 -3.91
CA GLU A 24 -5.60 12.39 -3.92
C GLU A 24 -4.57 11.79 -4.89
N LEU A 25 -4.49 10.46 -4.99
CA LEU A 25 -3.64 9.78 -5.96
C LEU A 25 -4.04 10.11 -7.40
N GLU A 26 -5.33 10.03 -7.71
CA GLU A 26 -5.86 10.37 -9.04
C GLU A 26 -5.56 11.83 -9.41
N ARG A 27 -5.72 12.76 -8.45
CA ARG A 27 -5.35 14.17 -8.62
C ARG A 27 -3.86 14.33 -8.91
N CYS A 28 -3.01 13.63 -8.16
CA CYS A 28 -1.56 13.65 -8.36
C CYS A 28 -1.16 13.10 -9.73
N GLN A 29 -1.80 12.02 -10.20
CA GLN A 29 -1.53 11.43 -11.51
C GLN A 29 -1.95 12.34 -12.67
N GLU A 30 -3.05 13.08 -12.53
CA GLU A 30 -3.47 14.06 -13.53
C GLU A 30 -2.50 15.24 -13.59
N ILE A 31 -2.02 15.73 -12.44
CA ILE A 31 -0.96 16.74 -12.36
C ILE A 31 0.35 16.22 -12.97
N GLU A 32 0.73 14.98 -12.68
CA GLU A 32 1.91 14.32 -13.25
C GLU A 32 1.82 14.25 -14.79
N LYS A 33 0.66 13.90 -15.33
CA LYS A 33 0.42 13.86 -16.78
C LYS A 33 0.52 15.25 -17.42
N GLN A 34 -0.02 16.28 -16.78
CA GLN A 34 0.10 17.67 -17.25
C GLN A 34 1.54 18.17 -17.18
N LEU A 35 2.27 17.79 -16.13
CA LEU A 35 3.69 18.07 -15.99
C LEU A 35 4.53 17.29 -16.98
N ASP A 36 4.21 16.03 -17.30
CA ASP A 36 4.94 15.23 -18.31
C ASP A 36 4.82 15.87 -19.70
N VAL A 37 3.64 16.37 -20.05
CA VAL A 37 3.42 17.16 -21.28
C VAL A 37 4.27 18.44 -21.29
N LEU A 38 4.47 19.09 -20.14
CA LEU A 38 5.37 20.26 -20.00
C LEU A 38 6.87 19.86 -19.95
N LYS A 39 7.20 18.73 -19.32
CA LYS A 39 8.54 18.20 -19.04
C LYS A 39 9.18 17.48 -20.22
N GLN A 40 8.41 17.04 -21.22
CA GLN A 40 8.90 16.40 -22.46
C GLN A 40 9.92 17.26 -23.25
N SER A 41 10.25 18.47 -22.79
CA SER A 41 11.38 19.25 -23.31
C SER A 41 12.70 19.14 -22.50
N ALA A 42 12.74 18.69 -21.23
CA ALA A 42 14.00 18.63 -20.44
C ALA A 42 14.05 17.72 -19.17
N GLU A 43 12.97 17.35 -18.49
CA GLU A 43 13.02 16.81 -17.08
C GLU A 43 12.57 15.33 -16.93
N LEU A 44 12.50 14.60 -18.05
CA LEU A 44 11.94 13.24 -18.12
C LEU A 44 12.91 12.15 -17.60
N GLU A 45 14.21 12.45 -17.56
CA GLU A 45 15.28 11.53 -17.14
C GLU A 45 15.29 11.33 -15.61
N ASP A 46 15.26 12.43 -14.85
CA ASP A 46 15.32 12.38 -13.38
C ASP A 46 14.06 11.75 -12.76
N LEU A 47 12.90 11.97 -13.36
CA LEU A 47 11.63 11.38 -12.92
C LEU A 47 11.61 9.85 -13.12
N ARG A 48 12.22 9.35 -14.20
CA ARG A 48 12.37 7.90 -14.44
C ARG A 48 13.24 7.24 -13.37
N ILE A 49 14.32 7.90 -12.97
CA ILE A 49 15.22 7.41 -11.91
C ILE A 49 14.47 7.31 -10.58
N GLU A 50 13.60 8.28 -10.27
CA GLU A 50 12.82 8.26 -9.04
C GLU A 50 11.70 7.21 -9.06
N ILE A 51 11.04 7.00 -10.20
CA ILE A 51 10.04 5.93 -10.38
C ILE A 51 10.67 4.55 -10.17
N ASP A 52 11.87 4.31 -10.70
CA ASP A 52 12.54 3.02 -10.54
C ASP A 52 12.99 2.78 -9.09
N ARG A 53 13.38 3.83 -8.36
CA ARG A 53 13.61 3.74 -6.90
C ARG A 53 12.34 3.36 -6.14
N LYS A 54 11.22 4.01 -6.42
CA LYS A 54 9.94 3.70 -5.76
C LYS A 54 9.45 2.28 -6.04
N LYS A 55 9.69 1.76 -7.25
CA LYS A 55 9.40 0.35 -7.59
C LYS A 55 10.27 -0.62 -6.81
N GLN A 56 11.55 -0.29 -6.61
CA GLN A 56 12.47 -1.09 -5.82
C GLN A 56 12.03 -1.12 -4.34
N ASP A 57 11.73 0.03 -3.75
CA ASP A 57 11.25 0.14 -2.37
C ASP A 57 9.94 -0.65 -2.18
N LEU A 58 9.01 -0.55 -3.15
CA LEU A 58 7.76 -1.30 -3.12
C LEU A 58 7.99 -2.81 -3.12
N LYS A 59 8.93 -3.29 -3.93
CA LYS A 59 9.28 -4.72 -4.00
C LYS A 59 9.85 -5.21 -2.67
N GLU A 60 10.68 -4.42 -2.01
CA GLU A 60 11.25 -4.77 -0.70
C GLU A 60 10.17 -4.83 0.39
N ILE A 61 9.23 -3.88 0.38
CA ILE A 61 8.07 -3.91 1.28
C ILE A 61 7.21 -5.15 1.05
N TYR A 62 6.96 -5.53 -0.22
CA TYR A 62 6.21 -6.73 -0.55
C TYR A 62 6.87 -8.01 -0.01
N GLN A 63 8.19 -8.14 -0.17
CA GLN A 63 8.93 -9.29 0.36
C GLN A 63 8.91 -9.36 1.89
N MET A 64 9.03 -8.20 2.55
CA MET A 64 8.93 -8.11 4.00
C MET A 64 7.54 -8.55 4.49
N PHE A 65 6.49 -8.08 3.81
CA PHE A 65 5.10 -8.41 4.12
C PHE A 65 4.82 -9.91 3.96
N GLU A 66 5.31 -10.52 2.89
CA GLU A 66 5.16 -11.95 2.62
C GLU A 66 5.81 -12.77 3.75
N LYS A 67 7.04 -12.45 4.12
CA LYS A 67 7.75 -13.11 5.23
C LYS A 67 7.01 -12.96 6.56
N GLN A 68 6.55 -11.76 6.88
CA GLN A 68 5.79 -11.51 8.12
C GLN A 68 4.48 -12.30 8.14
N THR A 69 3.82 -12.44 6.99
CA THR A 69 2.59 -13.21 6.85
C THR A 69 2.84 -14.70 7.09
N GLU A 70 3.92 -15.25 6.54
CA GLU A 70 4.33 -16.63 6.79
C GLU A 70 4.63 -16.89 8.28
N GLU A 71 5.36 -15.99 8.94
CA GLU A 71 5.66 -16.10 10.37
C GLU A 71 4.39 -16.07 11.24
N VAL A 72 3.41 -15.23 10.90
CA VAL A 72 2.09 -15.19 11.57
C VAL A 72 1.34 -16.50 11.40
N ILE A 73 1.25 -17.02 10.16
CA ILE A 73 0.58 -18.29 9.87
C ILE A 73 1.25 -19.44 10.63
N HIS A 74 2.58 -19.49 10.62
CA HIS A 74 3.33 -20.54 11.29
C HIS A 74 3.12 -20.50 12.81
N THR A 75 3.14 -19.32 13.42
CA THR A 75 2.86 -19.12 14.85
C THR A 75 1.44 -19.57 15.19
N TYR A 76 0.45 -19.24 14.35
CA TYR A 76 -0.93 -19.68 14.54
C TYR A 76 -1.07 -21.21 14.44
N GLN A 77 -0.41 -21.85 13.47
CA GLN A 77 -0.40 -23.31 13.33
C GLN A 77 0.25 -24.00 14.53
N GLN A 78 1.37 -23.48 15.03
CA GLN A 78 2.03 -24.01 16.23
C GLN A 78 1.13 -23.90 17.46
N LEU A 79 0.50 -22.75 17.66
CA LEU A 79 -0.48 -22.55 18.75
C LEU A 79 -1.66 -23.52 18.62
N ALA A 80 -2.22 -23.69 17.41
CA ALA A 80 -3.32 -24.61 17.17
C ALA A 80 -2.96 -26.09 17.39
N VAL A 81 -1.70 -26.50 17.15
CA VAL A 81 -1.19 -27.84 17.45
C VAL A 81 -0.90 -28.03 18.94
N SER A 82 -0.56 -26.97 19.67
CA SER A 82 -0.28 -26.99 21.12
C SER A 82 -1.53 -27.18 21.99
N PHE A 83 -2.73 -26.99 21.42
CA PHE A 83 -4.03 -27.16 22.10
C PHE A 83 -4.73 -28.49 21.76
N ARG A 84 -4.00 -29.48 21.21
CA ARG A 84 -4.44 -30.88 21.01
C ARG A 84 -3.65 -31.83 21.89
#